data_AF-A0A392NXP6-F1
#
_entry.id   AF-A0A392NXP6-F1
#
_cell.length_a   1.000
_cell.length_b   1.000
_cell.length_c   1.000
_cell.angle_alpha   90.00
_cell.angle_beta   90.00
_cell.angle_gamma   90.00
#
_symmetry.space_group_name_H-M   'P 1'
#
loop_
_entity.id
_entity.type
_entity.pdbx_description
1 polymer ?
#
loop_
_entity_poly.entity_id
_entity_poly.type
_entity_poly.pdbx_seq_one_letter_code
_entity_poly.pdbx_strand_id
1 'polypeptide(L)'
;MAPTPNPPKEILYIDQMPLFMHPYIDDIIDVDGDGYCGYRVVVVDQNKGEDDYNLIRIVMIRELNLNRNRYKSLYGSERHLNYIRDALYPPQKTKSSYGVAPREKWLTFPDMGHIIATCYNKNGCPLPPTCLEWRNHRDEEAAAWEYSFMDRQSEFVELMDIERGPKASNKD
;
A
#
# COMPACT_ATOMS: atom_id res chain seq x y z
N MET A 1 -44.44 -0.13 -13.58
CA MET A 1 -43.26 -0.39 -14.44
C MET A 1 -42.11 -0.74 -13.53
N ALA A 2 -41.46 -1.89 -13.75
CA ALA A 2 -40.21 -2.18 -13.06
C ALA A 2 -39.14 -1.19 -13.55
N PRO A 3 -38.26 -0.66 -12.67
CA PRO A 3 -37.16 0.18 -13.10
C PRO A 3 -36.29 -0.61 -14.09
N THR A 4 -35.98 0.01 -15.23
CA THR A 4 -35.04 -0.55 -16.20
C THR A 4 -33.68 -0.72 -15.51
N PRO A 5 -32.99 -1.86 -15.69
CA PRO A 5 -31.64 -2.04 -15.17
C PRO A 5 -30.75 -0.90 -15.66
N ASN A 6 -29.95 -0.32 -14.76
CA ASN A 6 -28.92 0.63 -15.17
C ASN A 6 -27.99 -0.05 -16.19
N PRO A 7 -27.55 0.66 -17.24
CA PRO A 7 -26.55 0.12 -18.15
C PRO A 7 -25.30 -0.30 -17.35
N PRO A 8 -24.58 -1.34 -17.80
CA PRO A 8 -23.33 -1.75 -17.16
C PRO A 8 -22.38 -0.55 -17.03
N LYS A 9 -21.77 -0.37 -15.84
CA LYS A 9 -20.75 0.66 -15.64
C LYS A 9 -19.57 0.32 -16.57
N GLU A 10 -19.30 1.18 -17.55
CA GLU A 10 -18.13 1.03 -18.41
C GLU A 10 -16.89 1.37 -17.58
N ILE A 11 -15.96 0.42 -17.46
CA ILE A 11 -14.68 0.62 -16.78
C ILE A 11 -13.66 1.00 -17.85
N LEU A 12 -13.18 2.25 -17.79
CA LEU A 12 -12.14 2.72 -18.70
C LEU A 12 -10.86 1.90 -18.51
N TYR A 13 -10.13 1.65 -19.60
CA TYR A 13 -8.86 0.91 -19.61
C TYR A 13 -8.94 -0.56 -19.18
N ILE A 14 -10.15 -1.13 -18.99
CA ILE A 14 -10.31 -2.54 -18.62
C ILE A 14 -9.69 -3.48 -19.67
N ASP A 15 -9.68 -3.07 -20.93
CA ASP A 15 -9.07 -3.77 -22.05
C ASP A 15 -7.54 -3.86 -21.98
N GLN A 16 -6.88 -3.01 -21.18
CA GLN A 16 -5.45 -3.11 -20.89
C GLN A 16 -5.14 -4.17 -19.83
N MET A 17 -6.14 -4.59 -19.05
CA MET A 17 -6.00 -5.62 -18.04
C MET A 17 -6.24 -7.01 -18.64
N PRO A 18 -5.58 -8.06 -18.14
CA PRO A 18 -5.86 -9.43 -18.53
C PRO A 18 -7.34 -9.79 -18.32
N LEU A 19 -7.96 -10.47 -19.29
CA LEU A 19 -9.40 -10.83 -19.27
C LEU A 19 -9.82 -11.55 -17.99
N PHE A 20 -8.95 -12.40 -17.42
CA PHE A 20 -9.27 -13.15 -16.20
C PHE A 20 -9.42 -12.24 -14.96
N MET A 21 -8.85 -11.02 -15.00
CA MET A 21 -8.95 -10.06 -13.90
C MET A 21 -10.22 -9.21 -13.99
N HIS A 22 -10.84 -9.10 -15.17
CA HIS A 22 -11.99 -8.21 -15.40
C HIS A 22 -13.13 -8.38 -14.39
N PRO A 23 -13.52 -9.61 -13.99
CA PRO A 23 -14.58 -9.80 -13.00
C PRO A 23 -14.26 -9.29 -11.59
N TYR A 24 -12.99 -9.00 -11.28
CA TYR A 24 -12.51 -8.60 -9.96
C TYR A 24 -12.15 -7.10 -9.88
N ILE A 25 -12.35 -6.35 -10.97
CA ILE A 25 -12.00 -4.93 -11.05
C ILE A 25 -13.29 -4.13 -10.98
N ASP A 26 -13.45 -3.35 -9.92
CA ASP A 26 -14.61 -2.45 -9.75
C ASP A 26 -14.40 -1.10 -10.45
N ASP A 27 -13.15 -0.67 -10.59
CA ASP A 27 -12.75 0.59 -11.22
C ASP A 27 -11.27 0.59 -11.61
N ILE A 28 -10.90 1.44 -12.58
CA ILE A 28 -9.50 1.72 -12.95
C ILE A 28 -9.34 3.24 -13.04
N ILE A 29 -8.31 3.75 -12.36
CA ILE A 29 -8.00 5.17 -12.35
C ILE A 29 -6.56 5.34 -12.81
N ASP A 30 -6.38 6.10 -13.89
CA ASP A 30 -5.08 6.50 -14.41
C ASP A 30 -4.63 7.78 -13.68
N VAL A 31 -3.43 7.75 -13.09
CA VAL A 31 -2.83 8.88 -12.35
C VAL A 31 -1.51 9.26 -13.00
N ASP A 32 -1.02 10.46 -12.72
CA ASP A 32 0.23 10.94 -13.31
C ASP A 32 1.43 9.99 -13.05
N GLY A 33 2.09 9.58 -14.14
CA GLY A 33 3.27 8.71 -14.17
C GLY A 33 4.59 9.42 -13.81
N ASP A 34 4.58 10.35 -12.86
CA ASP A 34 5.71 11.24 -12.53
C ASP A 34 6.67 10.67 -11.47
N GLY A 35 6.56 9.37 -11.14
CA GLY A 35 7.31 8.74 -10.05
C GLY A 35 6.69 8.95 -8.66
N TYR A 36 5.62 9.73 -8.55
CA TYR A 36 4.76 9.81 -7.36
C TYR A 36 3.44 9.04 -7.51
N CYS A 37 3.21 8.38 -8.66
CA CYS A 37 1.99 7.60 -8.97
C CYS A 37 1.52 6.70 -7.82
N GLY A 38 2.42 5.96 -7.17
CA GLY A 38 2.07 5.11 -6.03
C GLY A 38 1.44 5.86 -4.86
N TYR A 39 1.87 7.11 -4.58
CA TYR A 39 1.26 7.95 -3.56
C TYR A 39 -0.03 8.61 -4.05
N ARG A 40 -0.09 9.00 -5.34
CA ARG A 40 -1.28 9.55 -5.98
C ARG A 40 -2.45 8.58 -5.90
N VAL A 41 -2.21 7.29 -6.18
CA VAL A 41 -3.23 6.22 -6.04
C VAL A 41 -3.80 6.17 -4.62
N VAL A 42 -2.98 6.32 -3.58
CA VAL A 42 -3.46 6.33 -2.19
C VAL A 42 -4.35 7.55 -1.92
N VAL A 43 -4.02 8.72 -2.45
CA VAL A 43 -4.86 9.92 -2.30
C VAL A 43 -6.21 9.75 -3.01
N VAL A 44 -6.17 9.22 -4.22
CA VAL A 44 -7.37 8.99 -5.04
C VAL A 44 -8.30 7.96 -4.38
N ASP A 45 -7.77 6.88 -3.78
CA ASP A 45 -8.58 5.92 -2.98
C ASP A 45 -9.29 6.58 -1.78
N GLN A 46 -8.77 7.70 -1.30
CA GLN A 46 -9.38 8.52 -0.25
C GLN A 46 -10.36 9.57 -0.81
N ASN A 47 -10.74 9.46 -2.08
CA ASN A 47 -11.61 10.38 -2.82
C ASN A 47 -11.10 11.83 -2.82
N LYS A 48 -9.78 12.01 -2.91
CA LYS A 48 -9.12 13.33 -2.98
C LYS A 48 -8.41 13.50 -4.34
N GLY A 49 -8.09 14.74 -4.69
CA GLY A 49 -7.35 15.05 -5.91
C GLY A 49 -5.91 14.58 -5.84
N GLU A 50 -5.40 13.94 -6.90
CA GLU A 50 -4.07 13.30 -6.91
C GLU A 50 -2.91 14.24 -6.54
N ASP A 51 -3.04 15.55 -6.76
CA ASP A 51 -2.03 16.56 -6.44
C ASP A 51 -1.71 16.69 -4.95
N ASP A 52 -2.56 16.13 -4.08
CA ASP A 52 -2.35 16.08 -2.63
C ASP A 52 -1.40 14.93 -2.19
N TYR A 53 -0.74 14.24 -3.13
CA TYR A 53 0.15 13.09 -2.85
C TYR A 53 1.24 13.37 -1.81
N ASN A 54 1.68 14.63 -1.67
CA ASN A 54 2.65 15.02 -0.65
C ASN A 54 2.13 14.81 0.79
N LEU A 55 0.81 14.88 1.01
CA LEU A 55 0.21 14.60 2.32
C LEU A 55 0.41 13.14 2.74
N ILE A 56 0.34 12.20 1.79
CA ILE A 56 0.60 10.77 2.06
C ILE A 56 1.99 10.59 2.65
N ARG A 57 2.99 11.21 2.03
CA ARG A 57 4.39 11.14 2.48
C ARG A 57 4.57 11.75 3.87
N ILE A 58 3.94 12.91 4.14
CA ILE A 58 4.01 13.57 5.46
C ILE A 58 3.42 12.68 6.55
N VAL A 59 2.26 12.07 6.30
CA VAL A 59 1.60 11.17 7.25
C VAL A 59 2.47 9.93 7.50
N MET A 60 3.03 9.32 6.45
CA MET A 60 3.93 8.17 6.58
C MET A 60 5.21 8.50 7.37
N ILE A 61 5.81 9.68 7.14
CA ILE A 61 6.98 10.13 7.91
C ILE A 61 6.62 10.27 9.40
N ARG A 62 5.44 10.85 9.69
CA ARG A 62 4.97 11.01 11.06
C ARG A 62 4.79 9.66 11.75
N GLU A 63 4.14 8.71 11.07
CA GLU A 63 3.94 7.33 11.56
C GLU A 63 5.27 6.63 11.86
N LEU A 64 6.21 6.66 10.91
CA LEU A 64 7.55 6.08 11.10
C LEU A 64 8.30 6.70 12.27
N ASN A 65 8.19 8.02 12.46
CA ASN A 65 8.89 8.71 13.55
C ASN A 65 8.28 8.41 14.91
N LEU A 66 6.95 8.34 15.01
CA LEU A 66 6.25 8.01 16.27
C LEU A 66 6.49 6.56 16.69
N ASN A 67 6.56 5.63 15.72
CA ASN A 67 6.68 4.20 15.96
C ASN A 67 8.07 3.64 15.57
N ARG A 68 9.11 4.48 15.61
CA ARG A 68 10.44 4.20 15.06
C ARG A 68 11.04 2.88 15.53
N ASN A 69 10.95 2.56 16.81
CA ASN A 69 11.52 1.33 17.36
C ASN A 69 10.79 0.08 16.86
N ARG A 70 9.46 0.15 16.69
CA ARG A 70 8.64 -0.93 16.13
C ARG A 70 9.01 -1.18 14.66
N TYR A 71 9.08 -0.13 13.85
CA TYR A 71 9.51 -0.26 12.45
C TYR A 71 10.97 -0.69 12.31
N LYS A 72 11.88 -0.20 13.17
CA LYS A 72 13.26 -0.69 13.18
C LYS A 72 13.34 -2.19 13.45
N SER A 73 12.55 -2.69 14.40
CA SER A 73 12.47 -4.11 14.71
C SER A 73 11.94 -4.89 13.50
N LEU A 74 10.86 -4.41 12.89
CA LEU A 74 10.24 -5.01 11.70
C LEU A 74 11.21 -5.09 10.50
N TYR A 75 11.96 -4.02 10.25
CA TYR A 75 12.93 -3.98 9.14
C TYR A 75 14.26 -4.66 9.46
N GLY A 76 14.47 -5.11 10.70
CA GLY A 76 15.69 -5.77 11.16
C GLY A 76 16.95 -4.90 11.21
N SER A 77 16.94 -3.66 10.67
CA SER A 77 18.10 -2.78 10.70
C SER A 77 17.80 -1.29 10.63
N GLU A 78 18.71 -0.51 11.23
CA GLU A 78 18.72 0.95 11.14
C GLU A 78 18.93 1.44 9.69
N ARG A 79 19.74 0.70 8.92
CA ARG A 79 20.03 1.02 7.52
C ARG A 79 18.77 0.95 6.66
N HIS A 80 17.97 -0.11 6.82
CA HIS A 80 16.74 -0.29 6.06
C HIS A 80 15.68 0.76 6.46
N LEU A 81 15.51 1.03 7.75
CA LEU A 81 14.63 2.10 8.21
C LEU A 81 15.02 3.46 7.60
N ASN A 82 16.31 3.80 7.58
CA ASN A 82 16.77 5.05 6.98
C ASN A 82 16.56 5.08 5.46
N TYR A 83 16.73 3.95 4.76
CA TYR A 83 16.40 3.86 3.33
C TYR A 83 14.93 4.22 3.05
N ILE A 84 13.99 3.66 3.81
CA ILE A 84 12.56 3.96 3.67
C ILE A 84 12.25 5.41 4.03
N ARG A 85 12.79 5.88 5.15
CA ARG A 85 12.61 7.25 5.60
C ARG A 85 13.11 8.24 4.54
N ASP A 86 14.32 8.03 4.02
CA ASP A 86 14.94 8.93 3.05
C ASP A 86 14.15 8.97 1.74
N ALA A 87 13.53 7.87 1.31
CA ALA A 87 12.64 7.85 0.15
C ALA A 87 11.38 8.72 0.35
N LEU A 88 10.84 8.78 1.57
CA LEU A 88 9.66 9.59 1.90
C LEU A 88 9.94 11.08 1.99
N TYR A 89 11.16 11.51 2.33
CA TYR A 89 11.48 12.95 2.39
C TYR A 89 11.59 13.58 1.00
N PRO A 90 11.16 14.85 0.82
CA PRO A 90 11.24 15.54 -0.46
C PRO A 90 12.65 15.46 -1.08
N PRO A 91 12.77 15.35 -2.41
CA PRO A 91 14.06 15.46 -3.06
C PRO A 91 14.69 16.82 -2.76
N GLN A 92 16.01 16.84 -2.55
CA GLN A 92 16.74 18.10 -2.46
C GLN A 92 16.62 18.84 -3.80
N LYS A 93 16.50 20.18 -3.74
CA LYS A 93 16.04 21.10 -4.81
C LYS A 93 16.78 21.03 -6.17
N THR A 94 17.71 20.10 -6.37
CA THR A 94 18.71 20.12 -7.44
C THR A 94 18.68 18.93 -8.40
N LYS A 95 17.76 17.95 -8.26
CA LYS A 95 17.88 16.67 -8.99
C LYS A 95 16.77 16.30 -9.98
N SER A 96 15.66 17.04 -10.06
CA SER A 96 14.61 16.77 -11.06
C SER A 96 14.51 17.94 -12.02
N SER A 97 14.85 17.70 -13.29
CA SER A 97 14.77 18.72 -14.34
C SER A 97 13.39 18.81 -15.00
N TYR A 98 12.43 17.93 -14.65
CA TYR A 98 11.14 17.79 -15.35
C TYR A 98 9.94 17.53 -14.43
N GLY A 99 10.07 17.73 -13.12
CA GLY A 99 8.99 17.40 -12.16
C GLY A 99 8.87 15.91 -11.82
N VAL A 100 9.54 15.03 -12.58
CA VAL A 100 9.62 13.59 -12.32
C VAL A 100 10.45 13.32 -11.06
N ALA A 101 9.91 12.52 -10.15
CA ALA A 101 10.61 12.10 -8.95
C ALA A 101 11.78 11.17 -9.30
N PRO A 102 12.95 11.34 -8.67
CA PRO A 102 14.04 10.40 -8.88
C PRO A 102 13.68 9.04 -8.23
N ARG A 103 14.24 7.94 -8.76
CA ARG A 103 13.83 6.56 -8.40
C ARG A 103 13.90 6.28 -6.91
N GLU A 104 14.86 6.88 -6.20
CA GLU A 104 14.98 6.76 -4.75
C GLU A 104 13.82 7.38 -3.96
N LYS A 105 12.90 8.10 -4.61
CA LYS A 105 11.70 8.70 -4.01
C LYS A 105 10.41 7.98 -4.38
N TRP A 106 10.49 6.99 -5.26
CA TRP A 106 9.33 6.20 -5.66
C TRP A 106 8.82 5.40 -4.47
N LEU A 107 7.52 5.13 -4.47
CA LEU A 107 6.93 4.25 -3.48
C LEU A 107 7.47 2.83 -3.70
N THR A 108 8.07 2.24 -2.67
CA THR A 108 8.57 0.87 -2.71
C THR A 108 7.57 -0.07 -2.04
N PHE A 109 6.87 -0.87 -2.85
CA PHE A 109 6.08 -1.98 -2.34
C PHE A 109 6.95 -3.24 -2.26
N PRO A 110 6.95 -4.01 -1.15
CA PRO A 110 6.03 -3.95 -0.01
C PRO A 110 6.53 -3.16 1.21
N ASP A 111 7.73 -2.55 1.16
CA ASP A 111 8.35 -1.90 2.32
C ASP A 111 7.57 -0.68 2.84
N MET A 112 6.87 0.02 1.97
CA MET A 112 6.02 1.17 2.34
C MET A 112 4.54 0.81 2.47
N GLY A 113 4.13 -0.35 1.95
CA GLY A 113 2.73 -0.76 1.88
C GLY A 113 2.09 -0.91 3.26
N HIS A 114 2.82 -1.46 4.24
CA HIS A 114 2.30 -1.64 5.60
C HIS A 114 2.23 -0.32 6.39
N ILE A 115 3.08 0.68 6.08
CA ILE A 115 2.95 2.03 6.64
C ILE A 115 1.65 2.66 6.13
N ILE A 116 1.37 2.54 4.83
CA ILE A 116 0.14 3.05 4.21
C ILE A 116 -1.08 2.34 4.83
N ALA A 117 -1.04 1.02 4.91
CA ALA A 117 -2.10 0.24 5.55
C ALA A 117 -2.34 0.69 7.00
N THR A 118 -1.28 1.02 7.75
CA THR A 118 -1.41 1.53 9.13
C THR A 118 -2.00 2.94 9.16
N CYS A 119 -1.57 3.83 8.26
CA CYS A 119 -2.01 5.23 8.23
C CYS A 119 -3.43 5.42 7.71
N TYR A 120 -3.84 4.59 6.75
CA TYR A 120 -5.05 4.78 5.95
C TYR A 120 -5.98 3.57 6.02
N ASN A 121 -5.82 2.68 7.01
CA ASN A 121 -6.67 1.51 7.13
C ASN A 121 -8.14 1.94 7.21
N LYS A 122 -8.93 1.56 6.20
CA LYS A 122 -10.38 1.53 6.33
C LYS A 122 -10.66 0.45 7.37
N ASN A 123 -11.35 0.80 8.46
CA ASN A 123 -11.75 -0.15 9.50
C ASN A 123 -12.28 -1.45 8.85
N GLY A 124 -11.56 -2.56 8.99
CA GLY A 124 -11.96 -3.85 8.43
C GLY A 124 -11.26 -4.29 7.13
N CYS A 125 -10.22 -3.61 6.65
CA CYS A 125 -9.29 -4.18 5.66
C CYS A 125 -8.12 -4.87 6.39
N PRO A 126 -8.22 -6.17 6.76
CA PRO A 126 -6.99 -6.92 7.03
C PRO A 126 -6.12 -6.81 5.77
N LEU A 127 -4.80 -6.69 5.96
CA LEU A 127 -3.83 -6.89 4.88
C LEU A 127 -4.31 -8.09 4.03
N PRO A 128 -4.52 -7.91 2.72
CA PRO A 128 -5.14 -8.95 1.92
C PRO A 128 -4.30 -10.22 2.05
N PRO A 129 -4.91 -11.38 2.34
CA PRO A 129 -4.18 -12.64 2.21
C PRO A 129 -3.60 -12.67 0.80
N THR A 130 -2.36 -13.15 0.66
CA THR A 130 -1.70 -13.28 -0.64
C THR A 130 -2.69 -13.94 -1.60
N CYS A 131 -3.11 -13.19 -2.63
CA CYS A 131 -4.11 -13.65 -3.59
C CYS A 131 -3.71 -15.04 -4.10
N LEU A 132 -4.60 -16.03 -4.00
CA LEU A 132 -4.27 -17.41 -4.40
C LEU A 132 -3.81 -17.47 -5.86
N GLU A 133 -4.33 -16.59 -6.71
CA GLU A 133 -3.96 -16.48 -8.12
C GLU A 133 -2.57 -15.85 -8.36
N TRP A 134 -2.04 -15.09 -7.40
CA TRP A 134 -0.64 -14.62 -7.47
C TRP A 134 0.31 -15.81 -7.56
N ARG A 135 0.02 -16.89 -6.83
CA ARG A 135 0.88 -18.08 -6.89
C ARG A 135 0.98 -18.66 -8.30
N ASN A 136 -0.08 -18.53 -9.08
CA ASN A 136 -0.23 -19.13 -10.40
C ASN A 136 0.33 -18.23 -11.52
N HIS A 137 0.37 -16.92 -11.30
CA HIS A 137 0.66 -15.93 -12.35
C HIS A 137 1.85 -14.99 -12.06
N ARG A 138 2.53 -15.14 -10.91
CA ARG A 138 3.70 -14.32 -10.56
C ARG A 138 4.92 -14.65 -11.42
N ASP A 139 5.75 -13.63 -11.60
CA ASP A 139 7.10 -13.76 -12.14
C ASP A 139 8.02 -14.54 -11.17
N GLU A 140 9.06 -15.20 -11.69
CA GLU A 140 10.02 -15.97 -10.88
C GLU A 140 10.71 -15.11 -9.82
N GLU A 141 11.05 -13.86 -10.13
CA GLU A 141 11.67 -12.95 -9.16
C GLU A 141 10.71 -12.57 -8.02
N ALA A 142 9.42 -12.55 -8.32
CA ALA A 142 8.37 -12.20 -7.39
C ALA A 142 7.91 -13.42 -6.56
N ALA A 143 8.49 -14.61 -6.80
CA ALA A 143 8.10 -15.83 -6.13
C ALA A 143 8.50 -15.93 -4.66
N ALA A 144 9.58 -15.27 -4.27
CA ALA A 144 10.02 -15.16 -2.88
C ALA A 144 9.18 -14.16 -2.08
N TRP A 145 8.45 -13.26 -2.75
CA TRP A 145 7.71 -12.19 -2.08
C TRP A 145 6.56 -12.73 -1.24
N GLU A 146 6.00 -13.88 -1.63
CA GLU A 146 4.97 -14.55 -0.85
C GLU A 146 5.47 -14.94 0.54
N TYR A 147 6.62 -15.61 0.63
CA TYR A 147 7.19 -16.01 1.92
C TYR A 147 7.50 -14.78 2.78
N SER A 148 8.17 -13.78 2.21
CA SER A 148 8.46 -12.52 2.90
C SER A 148 7.21 -11.73 3.30
N PHE A 149 6.10 -11.88 2.58
CA PHE A 149 4.82 -11.25 2.91
C PHE A 149 4.07 -12.04 3.99
N MET A 150 4.01 -13.36 3.88
CA MET A 150 3.36 -14.26 4.84
C MET A 150 4.07 -14.27 6.20
N ASP A 151 5.41 -14.20 6.22
CA ASP A 151 6.19 -14.09 7.45
C ASP A 151 5.87 -12.77 8.17
N ARG A 152 5.92 -11.65 7.44
CA ARG A 152 5.54 -10.33 7.98
C ARG A 152 4.08 -10.25 8.41
N GLN A 153 3.17 -10.92 7.69
CA GLN A 153 1.76 -11.00 8.06
C GLN A 153 1.58 -11.79 9.35
N SER A 154 2.31 -12.89 9.52
CA SER A 154 2.28 -13.73 10.74
C SER A 154 2.83 -12.96 11.93
N GLU A 155 3.96 -12.27 11.78
CA GLU A 155 4.52 -11.39 12.82
C GLU A 155 3.56 -10.25 13.19
N PHE A 156 2.89 -9.66 12.20
CA PHE A 156 1.90 -8.61 12.46
C PHE A 156 0.70 -9.14 13.25
N VAL A 157 0.18 -10.32 12.91
CA VAL A 157 -0.91 -10.96 13.64
C VAL A 157 -0.51 -11.27 15.08
N GLU A 158 0.69 -11.83 15.29
CA GLU A 158 1.22 -12.13 16.63
C GLU A 158 1.36 -10.84 17.47
N LEU A 159 1.90 -9.77 16.89
CA LEU A 159 2.00 -8.46 17.55
C LEU A 159 0.63 -7.89 17.93
N MET A 160 -0.38 -8.01 17.06
CA MET A 160 -1.73 -7.53 17.34
C MET A 160 -2.43 -8.34 18.44
N ASP A 161 -2.15 -9.64 18.54
CA ASP A 161 -2.66 -10.50 19.61
C ASP A 161 -2.00 -10.18 20.96
N ILE A 162 -0.72 -9.81 20.96
CA ILE A 162 -0.01 -9.32 22.15
C ILE A 162 -0.58 -7.96 22.60
N GLU A 163 -0.76 -7.01 21.67
CA GLU A 163 -1.28 -5.66 21.98
C GLU A 163 -2.73 -5.66 22.48
N ARG A 164 -3.56 -6.63 22.04
CA ARG A 164 -4.96 -6.76 22.50
C ARG A 164 -5.09 -7.24 23.95
N GLY A 165 -4.03 -7.81 24.53
CA GLY A 165 -4.06 -8.41 25.86
C GLY A 165 -5.00 -9.63 25.94
N PRO A 166 -5.01 -10.36 27.07
CA PRO A 166 -5.89 -11.50 27.23
C PRO A 166 -7.35 -11.05 27.15
N LYS A 167 -8.14 -11.69 26.27
CA LYS A 167 -9.59 -11.51 26.23
C LYS A 167 -10.14 -11.82 27.63
N ALA A 168 -10.83 -10.85 28.23
CA ALA A 168 -11.54 -11.06 29.47
C ALA A 168 -12.43 -12.29 29.31
N SER A 169 -12.18 -13.32 30.13
CA SER A 169 -13.07 -14.45 30.22
C SER A 169 -14.36 -13.95 30.84
N ASN A 170 -15.44 -13.95 30.05
CA ASN A 170 -16.77 -13.87 30.62
C ASN A 170 -16.93 -15.08 31.54
N LYS A 171 -16.86 -14.84 32.85
CA LYS A 171 -17.41 -15.75 33.85
C LYS A 171 -18.87 -15.38 34.03
N ASP A 172 -19.72 -16.34 33.66
CA ASP A 172 -21.11 -16.61 34.03
C ASP A 172 -22.03 -15.43 34.37
#